data_AF-A0A2J8AZL9-F1
#
_entry.id   AF-A0A2J8AZL9-F1
#
_cell.length_a   1.000
_cell.length_b   1.000
_cell.length_c   1.000
_cell.angle_alpha   90.00
_cell.angle_beta   90.00
_cell.angle_gamma   90.00
#
_symmetry.space_group_name_H-M   'P 1'
#
loop_
_entity.id
_entity.type
_entity.pdbx_description
1 polymer ?
#
loop_
_entity_poly.entity_id
_entity_poly.type
_entity_poly.pdbx_seq_one_letter_code
_entity_poly.pdbx_strand_id
1 'polypeptide(L)'
;MTIEALRTEIDQIDEQLKALLMQRFDCVARIAVCKLEASNDGKKPQSSSLRASVTVRCPQRERELKQRLLKDVPEERKGLYEAILEKVLETSRSYQEKIIENT
;
A
#
# COMPACT_ATOMS: atom_id res chain seq x y z
N MET A 1 25.70 12.49 -21.41
CA MET A 1 24.65 12.82 -20.42
C MET A 1 25.34 13.35 -19.17
N THR A 2 24.91 14.49 -18.62
CA THR A 2 25.55 15.09 -17.45
C THR A 2 24.87 14.63 -16.15
N ILE A 3 25.54 14.82 -15.02
CA ILE A 3 24.96 14.53 -13.69
C ILE A 3 23.72 15.39 -13.46
N GLU A 4 23.76 16.65 -13.90
CA GLU A 4 22.64 17.58 -13.78
C GLU A 4 21.42 17.10 -14.57
N ALA A 5 21.63 16.62 -15.81
CA ALA A 5 20.55 16.07 -16.62
C ALA A 5 19.90 14.84 -15.96
N LEU A 6 20.71 13.93 -15.42
CA LEU A 6 20.23 12.75 -14.68
C LEU A 6 19.43 13.15 -13.43
N ARG A 7 19.86 14.19 -12.70
CA ARG A 7 19.12 14.69 -11.53
C ARG A 7 17.77 15.28 -11.91
N THR A 8 17.72 16.06 -12.99
CA THR A 8 16.44 16.58 -13.49
C THR A 8 15.48 15.47 -13.90
N GLU A 9 15.97 14.38 -14.47
CA GLU A 9 15.13 13.20 -14.74
C GLU A 9 14.61 12.55 -13.46
N ILE A 10 15.44 12.43 -12.42
CA ILE A 10 15.02 11.93 -11.10
C ILE A 10 13.95 12.84 -10.50
N ASP A 11 14.13 14.15 -10.53
CA ASP A 11 13.17 15.11 -9.96
C ASP A 11 11.78 14.95 -10.61
N GLN A 12 11.75 14.75 -11.94
CA GLN A 12 10.49 14.50 -12.66
C GLN A 12 9.84 13.17 -12.28
N ILE A 13 10.64 12.12 -12.08
CA ILE A 13 10.15 10.82 -11.61
C ILE A 13 9.59 10.95 -10.19
N ASP A 14 10.26 11.69 -9.31
CA ASP A 14 9.84 11.87 -7.92
C ASP A 14 8.51 12.63 -7.82
N GLU A 15 8.29 13.63 -8.69
CA GLU A 15 6.99 14.30 -8.80
C GLU A 15 5.86 13.34 -9.22
N GLN A 16 6.13 12.43 -10.15
CA GLN A 16 5.17 11.40 -10.56
C GLN A 16 4.92 10.37 -9.44
N LEU A 17 5.98 9.95 -8.74
CA LEU A 17 5.87 9.05 -7.58
C LEU A 17 5.02 9.67 -6.48
N LYS A 18 5.23 10.95 -6.17
CA LYS A 18 4.41 11.70 -5.20
C LYS A 18 2.95 11.66 -5.59
N ALA A 19 2.62 11.99 -6.84
CA ALA A 19 1.24 12.00 -7.33
C ALA A 19 0.58 10.61 -7.20
N LEU A 20 1.28 9.55 -7.61
CA LEU A 20 0.79 8.17 -7.50
C LEU A 20 0.61 7.71 -6.05
N LEU A 21 1.52 8.11 -5.15
CA LEU A 21 1.41 7.80 -3.73
C LEU A 21 0.21 8.49 -3.08
N MET A 22 -0.08 9.75 -3.43
CA MET A 22 -1.27 10.45 -2.93
C MET A 22 -2.56 9.75 -3.37
N GLN A 23 -2.69 9.41 -4.67
CA GLN A 23 -3.82 8.64 -5.18
C GLN A 23 -3.97 7.29 -4.47
N ARG A 24 -2.85 6.63 -4.19
CA ARG A 24 -2.84 5.38 -3.45
C ARG A 24 -3.31 5.57 -2.01
N PHE A 25 -2.94 6.66 -1.34
CA PHE A 25 -3.42 6.97 0.01
C PHE A 25 -4.91 7.28 0.06
N ASP A 26 -5.47 7.97 -0.94
CA ASP A 26 -6.92 8.16 -1.06
C ASP A 26 -7.65 6.81 -1.11
N CYS A 27 -7.10 5.84 -1.86
CA CYS A 27 -7.66 4.49 -1.92
C CYS A 27 -7.55 3.77 -0.56
N VAL A 28 -6.41 3.91 0.13
CA VAL A 28 -6.20 3.34 1.46
C VAL A 28 -7.19 3.90 2.48
N ALA A 29 -7.47 5.20 2.43
CA ALA A 29 -8.46 5.85 3.29
C ALA A 29 -9.87 5.30 3.04
N ARG A 30 -10.27 5.17 1.77
CA ARG A 30 -11.56 4.57 1.39
C ARG A 30 -11.68 3.12 1.86
N ILE A 31 -10.60 2.33 1.77
CA ILE A 31 -10.57 0.97 2.30
C ILE A 31 -10.80 0.97 3.82
N ALA A 32 -10.17 1.89 4.56
CA ALA A 32 -10.36 2.01 6.01
C ALA A 32 -11.84 2.26 6.36
N VAL A 33 -12.49 3.19 5.67
CA VAL A 33 -13.92 3.51 5.84
C VAL A 33 -14.79 2.28 5.55
N CYS A 34 -14.59 1.60 4.42
CA CYS A 34 -15.35 0.38 4.11
C CYS A 34 -15.19 -0.72 5.17
N LYS A 35 -14.00 -0.83 5.80
CA LYS A 35 -13.77 -1.78 6.90
C LYS A 35 -14.50 -1.39 8.18
N LEU A 36 -14.57 -0.09 8.50
CA LEU A 36 -15.32 0.43 9.64
C LEU A 36 -16.83 0.18 9.48
N GLU A 37 -17.39 0.51 8.32
CA GLU A 37 -18.80 0.27 7.99
C GLU A 37 -19.16 -1.22 8.13
N ALA A 38 -18.33 -2.11 7.57
CA ALA A 38 -18.51 -3.55 7.68
C ALA A 38 -18.41 -4.07 9.13
N SER A 39 -17.72 -3.35 10.02
CA SER A 39 -17.61 -3.69 11.45
C SER A 39 -18.82 -3.20 12.26
N ASN A 40 -19.36 -2.03 11.90
CA ASN A 40 -20.50 -1.39 12.58
C ASN A 40 -21.85 -2.01 12.22
N ASP A 41 -21.95 -2.70 11.09
CA ASP A 41 -23.18 -3.34 10.61
C ASP A 41 -23.64 -4.56 11.45
N GLY A 42 -23.01 -4.82 12.60
CA GLY A 42 -23.41 -5.84 13.58
C GLY A 42 -23.30 -7.31 13.11
N LYS A 43 -23.08 -7.54 11.82
CA LYS A 43 -22.88 -8.84 11.22
C LYS A 43 -21.45 -9.29 11.50
N LYS A 44 -21.25 -10.07 12.59
CA LYS A 44 -20.01 -10.83 12.78
C LYS A 44 -19.67 -11.51 11.45
N PRO A 45 -18.48 -11.27 10.87
CA PRO A 45 -18.12 -11.88 9.60
C PRO A 45 -18.16 -13.40 9.77
N GLN A 46 -19.16 -14.03 9.15
CA GLN A 46 -19.43 -15.47 9.28
C GLN A 46 -18.38 -16.32 8.54
N SER A 47 -17.54 -15.69 7.71
CA SER A 47 -16.45 -16.32 6.98
C SER A 47 -15.09 -15.79 7.42
N SER A 48 -14.10 -16.69 7.52
CA SER A 48 -12.69 -16.36 7.75
C SER A 48 -12.13 -15.39 6.69
N SER A 49 -12.64 -15.45 5.46
CA SER A 49 -12.26 -14.53 4.37
C SER A 49 -12.78 -13.11 4.56
N LEU A 50 -13.97 -12.93 5.16
CA LEU A 50 -14.50 -11.60 5.51
C LEU A 50 -13.78 -11.03 6.74
N ARG A 51 -13.41 -11.87 7.72
CA ARG A 51 -12.66 -11.42 8.90
C ARG A 51 -11.26 -10.90 8.50
N ALA A 52 -10.60 -11.52 7.53
CA ALA A 52 -9.35 -11.03 6.93
C ALA A 52 -9.51 -9.74 6.09
N SER A 53 -10.73 -9.47 5.60
CA SER A 53 -11.07 -8.23 4.90
C SER A 53 -11.30 -7.06 5.84
N VAL A 54 -11.65 -7.31 7.11
CA VAL A 54 -11.91 -6.28 8.13
C VAL A 54 -10.65 -5.93 8.93
N THR A 55 -9.70 -6.86 9.05
CA THR A 55 -8.41 -6.56 9.69
C THR A 55 -7.56 -5.63 8.82
N VAL A 56 -6.87 -4.68 9.44
CA VAL A 56 -5.95 -3.77 8.73
C VAL A 56 -4.86 -4.55 8.00
N ARG A 57 -4.29 -5.57 8.65
CA ARG A 57 -3.31 -6.48 8.06
C ARG A 57 -3.99 -7.67 7.38
N CYS A 58 -3.67 -7.90 6.11
CA CYS A 58 -4.05 -9.10 5.37
C CYS A 58 -2.79 -9.78 4.78
N PRO A 59 -2.14 -10.69 5.53
CA PRO A 59 -0.84 -11.26 5.15
C PRO A 59 -0.85 -12.06 3.84
N GLN A 60 -1.99 -12.64 3.47
CA GLN A 60 -2.12 -13.33 2.19
C GLN A 60 -2.11 -12.33 1.03
N ARG A 61 -2.93 -11.27 1.10
CA ARG A 61 -3.00 -10.23 0.07
C ARG A 61 -1.66 -9.52 -0.14
N GLU A 62 -0.94 -9.26 0.95
CA GLU A 62 0.40 -8.65 0.90
C GLU A 62 1.43 -9.57 0.22
N ARG A 63 1.41 -10.88 0.51
CA ARG A 63 2.28 -11.86 -0.16
C ARG A 63 1.98 -11.96 -1.66
N GLU A 64 0.71 -12.03 -2.03
CA GLU A 64 0.29 -12.07 -3.44
C GLU A 64 0.67 -10.78 -4.17
N LEU A 65 0.54 -9.61 -3.52
CA LEU A 65 0.97 -8.33 -4.07
C LEU A 65 2.48 -8.33 -4.32
N LYS A 66 3.29 -8.72 -3.32
CA LYS A 66 4.74 -8.77 -3.42
C LYS A 66 5.18 -9.69 -4.56
N GLN A 67 4.66 -10.91 -4.62
CA GLN A 67 4.98 -11.86 -5.69
C GLN A 67 4.69 -11.28 -7.08
N ARG A 68 3.53 -10.64 -7.24
CA ARG A 68 3.14 -10.03 -8.52
C ARG A 68 4.04 -8.87 -8.91
N LEU A 69 4.38 -7.99 -7.97
CA LEU A 69 5.17 -6.79 -8.25
C LEU A 69 6.67 -7.08 -8.39
N LEU A 70 7.18 -8.15 -7.77
CA LEU A 70 8.58 -8.56 -7.88
C LEU A 70 8.89 -9.44 -9.09
N LYS A 71 7.87 -9.97 -9.78
CA LYS A 71 8.02 -10.99 -10.83
C LYS A 71 9.00 -10.57 -11.94
N ASP A 72 8.95 -9.32 -12.37
CA ASP A 72 9.68 -8.81 -13.53
C ASP A 72 10.77 -7.79 -13.15
N VAL A 73 11.15 -7.76 -11.87
CA VAL A 73 12.17 -6.84 -11.36
C VAL A 73 13.55 -7.47 -11.52
N PRO A 74 14.52 -6.79 -12.15
CA PRO A 74 15.89 -7.29 -12.28
C PRO A 74 16.51 -7.64 -10.93
N GLU A 75 17.23 -8.76 -10.84
CA GLU A 75 17.77 -9.28 -9.58
C GLU A 75 18.67 -8.26 -8.86
N GLU A 76 19.44 -7.46 -9.61
CA GLU A 76 20.27 -6.36 -9.11
C GLU A 76 19.49 -5.27 -8.35
N ARG A 77 18.21 -5.07 -8.67
CA ARG A 77 17.34 -4.02 -8.11
C ARG A 77 16.22 -4.58 -7.23
N LYS A 78 16.02 -5.88 -7.26
CA LYS A 78 14.89 -6.57 -6.62
C LYS A 78 14.85 -6.34 -5.12
N GLY A 79 15.99 -6.43 -4.43
CA GLY A 79 16.08 -6.15 -3.00
C GLY A 79 15.72 -4.70 -2.65
N LEU A 80 16.15 -3.74 -3.47
CA LEU A 80 15.82 -2.32 -3.29
C LEU A 80 14.33 -2.06 -3.48
N TYR A 81 13.75 -2.62 -4.54
CA TYR A 81 12.32 -2.48 -4.81
C TYR A 81 11.45 -3.17 -3.75
N GLU A 82 11.86 -4.35 -3.28
CA GLU A 82 11.17 -5.03 -2.18
C GLU A 82 11.12 -4.17 -0.92
N ALA A 83 12.24 -3.55 -0.53
CA ALA A 83 12.28 -2.67 0.64
C ALA A 83 11.33 -1.47 0.51
N ILE A 84 11.23 -0.88 -0.69
CA ILE A 84 10.28 0.20 -0.97
C ILE A 84 8.83 -0.31 -0.86
N LEU A 85 8.52 -1.48 -1.43
CA LEU A 85 7.19 -2.08 -1.34
C LEU A 85 6.78 -2.35 0.11
N GLU A 86 7.71 -2.85 0.93
CA GLU A 86 7.47 -3.05 2.35
C GLU A 86 7.10 -1.75 3.06
N LYS A 87 7.85 -0.68 2.79
CA LYS A 87 7.56 0.61 3.43
C LYS A 87 6.22 1.18 2.99
N VAL A 88 5.89 1.07 1.70
CA VAL A 88 4.58 1.46 1.16
C VAL A 88 3.45 0.70 1.85
N LEU A 89 3.59 -0.62 2.03
CA LEU A 89 2.61 -1.45 2.72
C LEU A 89 2.49 -1.08 4.21
N GLU A 90 3.61 -0.84 4.89
CA GLU A 90 3.66 -0.38 6.28
C GLU A 90 2.92 0.94 6.47
N THR A 91 3.24 1.96 5.68
CA THR A 91 2.56 3.26 5.73
C THR A 91 1.06 3.13 5.45
N SER A 92 0.66 2.20 4.57
CA SER A 92 -0.76 1.93 4.30
C SER A 92 -1.50 1.39 5.51
N ARG A 93 -0.86 0.51 6.28
CA ARG A 93 -1.45 -0.07 7.49
C ARG A 93 -1.58 1.00 8.57
N SER A 94 -0.49 1.74 8.82
CA SER A 94 -0.51 2.83 9.80
C SER A 94 -1.52 3.91 9.47
N TYR A 95 -1.74 4.22 8.18
CA TYR A 95 -2.74 5.20 7.80
C TYR A 95 -4.18 4.67 8.02
N GLN A 96 -4.45 3.40 7.70
CA GLN A 96 -5.73 2.77 8.03
C GLN A 96 -5.99 2.75 9.54
N GLU A 97 -4.99 2.36 10.34
CA GLU A 97 -5.05 2.37 11.82
C GLU A 97 -5.41 3.76 12.34
N LYS A 98 -4.70 4.80 11.90
CA LYS A 98 -5.00 6.18 12.28
C LYS A 98 -6.42 6.64 11.94
N ILE A 99 -6.97 6.21 10.81
CA ILE A 99 -8.35 6.56 10.43
C ILE A 99 -9.34 5.84 11.35
N ILE A 100 -9.10 4.56 11.60
CA ILE A 100 -9.94 3.72 12.46
C ILE A 100 -9.93 4.21 13.91
N GLU A 101 -8.78 4.63 14.45
CA GLU A 101 -8.63 5.11 15.82
C GLU A 101 -9.24 6.50 16.06
N ASN A 102 -9.32 7.35 15.03
CA ASN A 102 -9.86 8.70 15.12
C ASN A 102 -11.36 8.80 14.77
N THR A 103 -12.04 7.68 14.56
CA THR A 103 -13.50 7.59 14.31
C THR A 103 -14.22 7.09 15.55
#